data_AF-A0A1J5C4M9-F1
#
_entry.id   AF-A0A1J5C4M9-F1
#
_cell.length_a   1.000
_cell.length_b   1.000
_cell.length_c   1.000
_cell.angle_alpha   90.00
_cell.angle_beta   90.00
_cell.angle_gamma   90.00
#
_symmetry.space_group_name_H-M   'P 1'
#
loop_
_entity.id
_entity.type
_entity.pdbx_description
1 polymer ?
#
loop_
_entity_poly.entity_id
_entity_poly.type
_entity_poly.pdbx_seq_one_letter_code
_entity_poly.pdbx_strand_id
1 'polypeptide(L)'
;GDLYDGTWKDYNTGHFFCREMGRLNKVGIPVYLLFGNHDAESEMTKKLTLPTNVHTFEARKANTFTIDALKVALHGRSYKEAATFENLVSGYPAPLAGWLNIGVLHTALGGYTEHVNYAPCSVAELTAKGYDYWALGHVHEHAILQKSPWVVFPGNLQGRHIRETGARGAVLVTADEAGIQSVERVLVDLLRWHVVEVDASQDGTLQEVVRSVGLAFERLLAETPESIYLSVRVCIKGKTAVHGELFGLESQLREDILGQAAGQGTDRLWVEKVRLETQPDVDAVDLATRSDAIADLQKFLDEAPEDAVLLESLLQDLRPLLDRMPLDVIHAVPELHAIRTGDMAGIVKSVTPGLLAYLAKSN
;
A
#
# COMPACT_ATOMS: atom_id res chain seq x y z
N GLY A 1 -11.91 12.14 -7.80
CA GLY A 1 -10.86 12.99 -7.24
C GLY A 1 -9.53 12.26 -7.30
N ASP A 2 -8.46 12.99 -7.05
CA ASP A 2 -7.06 12.58 -7.20
C ASP A 2 -6.79 11.93 -8.55
N LEU A 3 -7.21 12.63 -9.60
CA LEU A 3 -6.99 12.21 -10.99
C LEU A 3 -5.50 12.23 -11.32
N TYR A 4 -4.76 13.17 -10.74
CA TYR A 4 -3.34 13.38 -10.98
C TYR A 4 -2.56 13.29 -9.67
N ASP A 5 -1.33 12.77 -9.76
CA ASP A 5 -0.42 12.67 -8.61
C ASP A 5 0.83 13.54 -8.82
N GLY A 6 1.24 14.26 -7.77
CA GLY A 6 2.44 15.11 -7.73
C GLY A 6 2.46 16.33 -8.66
N THR A 7 3.57 17.06 -8.60
CA THR A 7 3.86 18.18 -9.51
C THR A 7 4.48 17.66 -10.80
N TRP A 8 3.81 17.89 -11.92
CA TRP A 8 4.25 17.34 -13.20
C TRP A 8 5.30 18.21 -13.85
N LYS A 9 6.30 17.57 -14.48
CA LYS A 9 7.35 18.26 -15.25
C LYS A 9 6.92 18.51 -16.70
N ASP A 10 5.96 17.75 -17.22
CA ASP A 10 5.44 17.87 -18.59
C ASP A 10 3.93 17.55 -18.69
N TYR A 11 3.35 17.76 -19.89
CA TYR A 11 1.91 17.61 -20.15
C TYR A 11 1.49 16.20 -20.60
N ASN A 12 2.39 15.21 -20.64
CA ASN A 12 2.11 13.92 -21.27
C ASN A 12 0.96 13.16 -20.60
N THR A 13 0.94 13.15 -19.27
CA THR A 13 -0.12 12.48 -18.51
C THR A 13 -1.48 13.18 -18.68
N GLY A 14 -1.48 14.48 -18.99
CA GLY A 14 -2.68 15.26 -19.28
C GLY A 14 -3.19 14.97 -20.69
N HIS A 15 -2.29 14.88 -21.66
CA HIS A 15 -2.61 14.43 -23.02
C HIS A 15 -3.15 13.00 -23.02
N PHE A 16 -2.59 12.11 -22.20
CA PHE A 16 -3.11 10.76 -22.00
C PHE A 16 -4.56 10.81 -21.50
N PHE A 17 -4.83 11.55 -20.42
CA PHE A 17 -6.19 11.70 -19.90
C PHE A 17 -7.17 12.22 -20.97
N CYS A 18 -6.82 13.32 -21.66
CA CYS A 18 -7.66 13.89 -22.71
C CYS A 18 -7.92 12.90 -23.85
N ARG A 19 -6.94 12.08 -24.23
CA ARG A 19 -7.10 11.03 -25.25
C ARG A 19 -8.10 9.97 -24.81
N GLU A 20 -8.00 9.48 -23.57
CA GLU A 20 -8.91 8.47 -23.05
C GLU A 20 -10.34 9.02 -22.87
N MET A 21 -10.48 10.26 -22.39
CA MET A 21 -11.78 10.94 -22.33
C MET A 21 -12.37 11.18 -23.73
N GLY A 22 -11.51 11.44 -24.73
CA GLY A 22 -11.91 11.53 -26.14
C GLY A 22 -12.48 10.22 -26.70
N ARG A 23 -12.02 9.05 -26.21
CA ARG A 23 -12.61 7.75 -26.59
C ARG A 23 -14.05 7.61 -26.07
N LEU A 24 -14.29 8.03 -24.83
CA LEU A 24 -15.64 8.07 -24.24
C LEU A 24 -16.54 9.06 -24.98
N ASN A 25 -16.01 10.23 -25.35
CA ASN A 25 -16.74 11.24 -26.11
C ASN A 25 -17.23 10.72 -27.46
N LYS A 26 -16.40 9.96 -28.18
CA LYS A 26 -16.75 9.38 -29.50
C LYS A 26 -17.98 8.47 -29.47
N VAL A 27 -18.29 7.88 -28.32
CA VAL A 27 -19.46 7.02 -28.12
C VAL A 27 -20.54 7.69 -27.25
N GLY A 28 -20.42 9.00 -27.00
CA GLY A 28 -21.44 9.79 -26.31
C GLY A 28 -21.50 9.58 -24.79
N ILE A 29 -20.43 9.12 -24.15
CA ILE A 29 -20.40 8.91 -22.70
C ILE A 29 -19.92 10.19 -21.99
N PRO A 30 -20.78 10.84 -21.17
CA PRO A 30 -20.38 11.98 -20.36
C PRO A 30 -19.56 11.54 -19.15
N VAL A 31 -18.63 12.40 -18.72
CA VAL A 31 -17.76 12.17 -17.57
C VAL A 31 -17.92 13.32 -16.60
N TYR A 32 -18.18 12.99 -15.35
CA TYR A 32 -18.29 13.96 -14.26
C TYR A 32 -17.18 13.70 -13.26
N LEU A 33 -16.41 14.73 -12.94
CA LEU A 33 -15.30 14.61 -12.00
C LEU A 33 -15.25 15.79 -11.05
N LEU A 34 -14.72 15.53 -9.87
CA LEU A 34 -14.27 16.54 -8.93
C LEU A 34 -12.78 16.34 -8.66
N PHE A 35 -12.14 17.44 -8.26
CA PHE A 35 -10.73 17.43 -7.88
C PHE A 35 -10.56 17.14 -6.40
N GLY A 36 -9.60 16.26 -6.09
CA GLY A 36 -9.18 15.91 -4.73
C GLY A 36 -8.02 16.78 -4.24
N ASN A 37 -7.35 16.34 -3.19
CA ASN A 37 -6.22 17.06 -2.59
C ASN A 37 -5.00 17.13 -3.52
N HIS A 38 -4.67 16.05 -4.22
CA HIS A 38 -3.52 16.03 -5.14
C HIS A 38 -3.76 16.90 -6.37
N ASP A 39 -4.99 16.91 -6.88
CA ASP A 39 -5.38 17.73 -8.02
C ASP A 39 -5.31 19.24 -7.71
N ALA A 40 -5.73 19.63 -6.49
CA ALA A 40 -5.73 21.02 -6.05
C ALA A 40 -4.32 21.60 -5.86
N GLU A 41 -3.34 20.73 -5.60
CA GLU A 41 -1.91 21.08 -5.49
C GLU A 41 -1.28 21.34 -6.87
N SER A 42 -1.78 20.73 -7.94
CA SER A 42 -1.19 20.81 -9.28
C SER A 42 -1.62 22.07 -10.05
N GLU A 43 -0.65 22.95 -10.31
CA GLU A 43 -0.83 24.13 -11.17
C GLU A 43 -1.13 23.78 -12.65
N MET A 44 -0.73 22.58 -13.10
CA MET A 44 -0.97 22.12 -14.47
C MET A 44 -2.41 21.64 -14.68
N THR A 45 -3.03 21.03 -13.67
CA THR A 45 -4.44 20.65 -13.67
C THR A 45 -5.35 21.86 -13.96
N LYS A 46 -4.91 23.07 -13.59
CA LYS A 46 -5.64 24.33 -13.81
C LYS A 46 -5.51 24.88 -15.24
N LYS A 47 -4.54 24.42 -16.04
CA LYS A 47 -4.21 25.00 -17.36
C LYS A 47 -4.63 24.16 -18.55
N LEU A 48 -4.86 22.85 -18.35
CA LEU A 48 -5.23 21.96 -19.44
C LEU A 48 -6.72 22.10 -19.78
N THR A 49 -7.04 22.35 -21.05
CA THR A 49 -8.43 22.32 -21.52
C THR A 49 -8.89 20.88 -21.69
N LEU A 50 -9.92 20.48 -20.96
CA LEU A 50 -10.48 19.14 -21.00
C LEU A 50 -11.45 18.97 -22.19
N PRO A 51 -11.66 17.73 -22.69
CA PRO A 51 -12.67 17.45 -23.71
C PRO A 51 -14.08 17.86 -23.27
N THR A 52 -14.94 18.16 -24.25
CA THR A 52 -16.27 18.74 -24.00
C THR A 52 -17.24 17.85 -23.23
N ASN A 53 -17.02 16.53 -23.22
CA ASN A 53 -17.81 15.57 -22.43
C ASN A 53 -17.36 15.48 -20.97
N VAL A 54 -16.31 16.20 -20.57
CA VAL A 54 -15.81 16.21 -19.20
C VAL A 54 -16.36 17.42 -18.47
N HIS A 55 -17.11 17.16 -17.41
CA HIS A 55 -17.78 18.15 -16.59
C HIS A 55 -17.16 18.15 -15.19
N THR A 56 -16.56 19.27 -14.81
CA THR A 56 -15.86 19.41 -13.53
C THR A 56 -16.74 20.12 -12.51
N PHE A 57 -16.87 19.55 -11.31
CA PHE A 57 -17.56 20.22 -10.19
C PHE A 57 -16.80 21.47 -9.72
N GLU A 58 -17.53 22.49 -9.33
CA GLU A 58 -16.96 23.73 -8.81
C GLU A 58 -16.26 23.50 -7.47
N ALA A 59 -15.21 24.27 -7.20
CA ALA A 59 -14.52 24.23 -5.91
C ALA A 59 -15.15 25.17 -4.87
N ARG A 60 -15.78 26.26 -5.32
CA ARG A 60 -16.31 27.32 -4.45
C ARG A 60 -17.54 26.88 -3.67
N LYS A 61 -18.45 26.13 -4.30
CA LYS A 61 -19.69 25.63 -3.70
C LYS A 61 -20.05 24.30 -4.34
N ALA A 62 -20.85 23.50 -3.64
CA ALA A 62 -21.42 22.31 -4.26
C ALA A 62 -22.38 22.71 -5.39
N ASN A 63 -22.34 21.98 -6.49
CA ASN A 63 -23.25 22.17 -7.62
C ASN A 63 -23.79 20.82 -8.10
N THR A 64 -24.88 20.88 -8.87
CA THR A 64 -25.57 19.72 -9.43
C THR A 64 -25.39 19.69 -10.94
N PHE A 65 -25.01 18.54 -11.48
CA PHE A 65 -25.21 18.23 -12.90
C PHE A 65 -26.44 17.32 -13.06
N THR A 66 -27.25 17.58 -14.07
CA THR A 66 -28.41 16.75 -14.41
C THR A 66 -28.17 15.98 -15.70
N ILE A 67 -28.66 14.74 -15.72
CA ILE A 67 -28.84 13.96 -16.95
C ILE A 67 -30.34 13.74 -17.11
N ASP A 68 -31.01 14.74 -17.66
CA ASP A 68 -32.48 14.85 -17.70
C ASP A 68 -33.15 13.64 -18.35
N ALA A 69 -32.58 13.11 -19.43
CA ALA A 69 -33.09 11.92 -20.13
C ALA A 69 -33.15 10.67 -19.24
N LEU A 70 -32.33 10.61 -18.19
CA LEU A 70 -32.26 9.50 -17.23
C LEU A 70 -32.83 9.88 -15.85
N LYS A 71 -33.24 11.14 -15.64
CA LYS A 71 -33.57 11.70 -14.33
C LYS A 71 -32.49 11.41 -13.27
N VAL A 72 -31.22 11.62 -13.64
CA VAL A 72 -30.08 11.48 -12.72
C VAL A 72 -29.56 12.85 -12.31
N ALA A 73 -29.34 13.05 -11.01
CA ALA A 73 -28.75 14.26 -10.44
C ALA A 73 -27.43 13.91 -9.73
N LEU A 74 -26.34 14.53 -10.16
CA LEU A 74 -25.00 14.34 -9.60
C LEU A 74 -24.63 15.58 -8.81
N HIS A 75 -24.48 15.45 -7.50
CA HIS A 75 -24.15 16.53 -6.57
C HIS A 75 -22.70 16.41 -6.11
N GLY A 76 -21.90 17.45 -6.28
CA GLY A 76 -20.48 17.36 -5.93
C GLY A 76 -19.84 18.72 -5.69
N ARG A 77 -18.65 18.69 -5.08
CA ARG A 77 -17.79 19.86 -4.86
C ARG A 77 -16.33 19.43 -4.94
N SER A 78 -15.55 20.11 -5.78
CA SER A 78 -14.09 19.93 -5.84
C SER A 78 -13.39 20.56 -4.63
N TYR A 79 -12.20 20.08 -4.30
CA TYR A 79 -11.34 20.75 -3.33
C TYR A 79 -10.84 22.07 -3.93
N LYS A 80 -10.88 23.13 -3.12
CA LYS A 80 -10.31 24.44 -3.50
C LYS A 80 -8.80 24.45 -3.28
N GLU A 81 -8.35 23.80 -2.21
CA GLU A 81 -6.98 23.77 -1.72
C GLU A 81 -6.66 22.34 -1.30
N ALA A 82 -5.40 21.91 -1.41
CA ALA A 82 -4.99 20.54 -1.07
C ALA A 82 -5.34 20.19 0.38
N ALA A 83 -5.11 21.13 1.30
CA ALA A 83 -5.41 21.00 2.71
C ALA A 83 -6.84 21.43 3.05
N THR A 84 -7.84 20.64 2.64
CA THR A 84 -9.25 20.91 2.97
C THR A 84 -9.65 20.15 4.23
N PHE A 85 -9.91 20.84 5.35
CA PHE A 85 -10.31 20.23 6.64
C PHE A 85 -11.76 20.51 7.06
N GLU A 86 -12.50 21.25 6.26
CA GLU A 86 -13.92 21.53 6.50
C GLU A 86 -14.81 20.36 6.06
N ASN A 87 -15.91 20.11 6.78
CA ASN A 87 -16.92 19.16 6.32
C ASN A 87 -17.71 19.75 5.14
N LEU A 88 -17.38 19.29 3.92
CA LEU A 88 -17.99 19.76 2.68
C LEU A 88 -19.46 19.34 2.54
N VAL A 89 -19.90 18.25 3.18
CA VAL A 89 -21.25 17.67 3.03
C VAL A 89 -22.32 18.68 3.41
N SER A 90 -22.06 19.52 4.42
CA SER A 90 -22.98 20.57 4.88
C SER A 90 -23.54 21.42 3.72
N GLY A 91 -22.68 21.81 2.77
CA GLY A 91 -23.01 22.64 1.62
C GLY A 91 -23.65 21.91 0.43
N TYR A 92 -23.81 20.59 0.47
CA TYR A 92 -24.46 19.84 -0.62
C TYR A 92 -25.96 20.18 -0.67
N PRO A 93 -26.54 20.30 -1.88
CA PRO A 93 -27.94 20.67 -2.08
C PRO A 93 -28.93 19.60 -1.55
N ALA A 94 -30.23 19.91 -1.61
CA ALA A 94 -31.27 18.92 -1.36
C ALA A 94 -31.43 17.99 -2.59
N PRO A 95 -31.87 16.73 -2.40
CA PRO A 95 -32.15 15.82 -3.50
C PRO A 95 -33.29 16.36 -4.38
N LEU A 96 -33.21 16.06 -5.68
CA LEU A 96 -34.30 16.27 -6.62
C LEU A 96 -35.31 15.13 -6.50
N ALA A 97 -36.57 15.48 -6.18
CA ALA A 97 -37.63 14.50 -5.97
C ALA A 97 -37.96 13.74 -7.27
N GLY A 98 -37.99 12.40 -7.21
CA GLY A 98 -38.24 11.54 -8.35
C GLY A 98 -37.06 11.36 -9.31
N TRP A 99 -35.86 11.76 -8.89
CA TRP A 99 -34.60 11.56 -9.59
C TRP A 99 -33.72 10.59 -8.81
N LEU A 100 -32.78 9.94 -9.50
CA LEU A 100 -31.68 9.24 -8.84
C LEU A 100 -30.63 10.26 -8.42
N ASN A 101 -30.46 10.45 -7.12
CA ASN A 101 -29.56 11.43 -6.54
C ASN A 101 -28.24 10.77 -6.13
N ILE A 102 -27.16 11.23 -6.72
CA ILE A 102 -25.81 10.70 -6.52
C ILE A 102 -24.94 11.80 -5.92
N GLY A 103 -24.47 11.60 -4.70
CA GLY A 103 -23.41 12.41 -4.12
C GLY A 103 -22.04 11.96 -4.62
N VAL A 104 -21.20 12.90 -5.07
CA VAL A 104 -19.83 12.65 -5.50
C VAL A 104 -18.92 13.44 -4.56
N LEU A 105 -18.07 12.76 -3.78
CA LEU A 105 -17.28 13.41 -2.72
C LEU A 105 -15.89 12.79 -2.58
N HIS A 106 -14.86 13.63 -2.55
CA HIS A 106 -13.52 13.22 -2.07
C HIS A 106 -13.46 13.47 -0.57
N THR A 107 -13.17 12.46 0.25
CA THR A 107 -13.17 12.60 1.73
C THR A 107 -12.40 11.46 2.39
N ALA A 108 -11.72 11.75 3.49
CA ALA A 108 -11.14 10.72 4.33
C ALA A 108 -12.18 9.94 5.16
N LEU A 109 -13.40 10.48 5.34
CA LEU A 109 -14.44 10.00 6.26
C LEU A 109 -13.93 9.83 7.71
N GLY A 110 -14.61 10.41 8.69
CA GLY A 110 -14.22 10.32 10.09
C GLY A 110 -14.18 8.86 10.57
N GLY A 111 -12.99 8.38 10.95
CA GLY A 111 -12.76 7.03 11.46
C GLY A 111 -11.83 6.14 10.61
N TYR A 112 -11.48 6.54 9.38
CA TYR A 112 -10.40 5.89 8.62
C TYR A 112 -9.04 6.44 9.10
N THR A 113 -8.30 5.64 9.88
CA THR A 113 -7.12 6.10 10.66
C THR A 113 -5.82 6.21 9.87
N GLU A 114 -5.78 5.74 8.62
CA GLU A 114 -4.52 5.68 7.83
C GLU A 114 -4.25 6.92 6.96
N HIS A 115 -5.24 7.81 6.80
CA HIS A 115 -5.12 8.99 5.94
C HIS A 115 -5.25 10.30 6.74
N VAL A 116 -4.65 11.37 6.21
CA VAL A 116 -4.88 12.73 6.74
C VAL A 116 -6.35 13.05 6.58
N ASN A 117 -6.98 13.55 7.65
CA ASN A 117 -8.43 13.69 7.74
C ASN A 117 -8.98 14.88 6.91
N TYR A 118 -8.86 14.79 5.58
CA TYR A 118 -9.35 15.80 4.64
C TYR A 118 -10.84 15.66 4.38
N ALA A 119 -11.51 16.80 4.28
CA ALA A 119 -12.95 16.96 4.14
C ALA A 119 -13.76 15.98 5.02
N PRO A 120 -13.50 15.93 6.34
CA PRO A 120 -14.07 14.91 7.21
C PRO A 120 -15.61 14.97 7.19
N CYS A 121 -16.23 13.80 7.13
CA CYS A 121 -17.68 13.63 7.30
C CYS A 121 -17.99 12.26 7.91
N SER A 122 -19.23 12.02 8.29
CA SER A 122 -19.69 10.73 8.80
C SER A 122 -20.72 10.09 7.88
N VAL A 123 -20.85 8.76 7.94
CA VAL A 123 -21.90 8.02 7.19
C VAL A 123 -23.31 8.53 7.55
N ALA A 124 -23.52 8.94 8.80
CA ALA A 124 -24.80 9.51 9.24
C ALA A 124 -25.11 10.84 8.53
N GLU A 125 -24.14 11.73 8.38
CA GLU A 125 -24.31 13.00 7.65
C GLU A 125 -24.55 12.76 6.15
N LEU A 126 -23.87 11.80 5.55
CA LEU A 126 -24.10 11.39 4.16
C LEU A 126 -25.53 10.84 3.97
N THR A 127 -25.97 9.99 4.91
CA THR A 127 -27.32 9.40 4.90
C THR A 127 -28.39 10.47 5.08
N ALA A 128 -28.17 11.44 5.97
CA ALA A 128 -29.11 12.52 6.26
C ALA A 128 -29.40 13.43 5.04
N LYS A 129 -28.54 13.42 4.01
CA LYS A 129 -28.81 14.15 2.75
C LYS A 129 -29.90 13.51 1.90
N GLY A 130 -30.25 12.24 2.13
CA GLY A 130 -31.31 11.56 1.38
C GLY A 130 -30.97 11.28 -0.08
N TYR A 131 -29.68 11.12 -0.40
CA TYR A 131 -29.23 10.66 -1.71
C TYR A 131 -29.27 9.13 -1.78
N ASP A 132 -29.42 8.58 -2.98
CA ASP A 132 -29.52 7.14 -3.22
C ASP A 132 -28.13 6.46 -3.22
N TYR A 133 -27.10 7.19 -3.67
CA TYR A 133 -25.72 6.70 -3.77
C TYR A 133 -24.71 7.79 -3.44
N TRP A 134 -23.64 7.41 -2.73
CA TRP A 134 -22.45 8.22 -2.53
C TRP A 134 -21.23 7.57 -3.19
N ALA A 135 -20.76 8.21 -4.26
CA ALA A 135 -19.51 7.92 -4.96
C ALA A 135 -18.36 8.65 -4.24
N LEU A 136 -17.70 7.94 -3.33
CA LEU A 136 -16.60 8.51 -2.56
C LEU A 136 -15.25 8.37 -3.29
N GLY A 137 -14.24 9.09 -2.82
CA GLY A 137 -12.83 8.99 -3.24
C GLY A 137 -11.91 9.46 -2.13
N HIS A 138 -10.59 9.31 -2.31
CA HIS A 138 -9.48 9.53 -1.35
C HIS A 138 -8.92 8.23 -0.77
N VAL A 139 -9.78 7.36 -0.23
CA VAL A 139 -9.36 6.06 0.29
C VAL A 139 -9.04 5.10 -0.87
N HIS A 140 -7.84 4.52 -0.86
CA HIS A 140 -7.37 3.62 -1.93
C HIS A 140 -7.92 2.21 -1.82
N GLU A 141 -8.39 1.80 -0.65
CA GLU A 141 -9.09 0.54 -0.45
C GLU A 141 -10.56 0.64 -0.90
N HIS A 142 -11.04 -0.42 -1.54
CA HIS A 142 -12.46 -0.53 -1.86
C HIS A 142 -13.26 -0.89 -0.61
N ALA A 143 -14.31 -0.12 -0.34
CA ALA A 143 -15.20 -0.39 0.78
C ALA A 143 -16.65 0.01 0.46
N ILE A 144 -17.59 -0.88 0.79
CA ILE A 144 -19.02 -0.59 0.83
C ILE A 144 -19.39 -0.38 2.29
N LEU A 145 -19.54 0.88 2.70
CA LEU A 145 -19.77 1.26 4.09
C LEU A 145 -21.24 1.14 4.49
N GLN A 146 -22.12 1.29 3.51
CA GLN A 146 -23.56 1.15 3.70
C GLN A 146 -24.22 0.78 2.37
N LYS A 147 -25.37 0.09 2.44
CA LYS A 147 -26.17 -0.32 1.26
C LYS A 147 -27.49 0.44 1.11
N SER A 148 -27.96 1.15 2.14
CA SER A 148 -29.21 1.92 2.11
C SER A 148 -29.09 3.23 2.90
N PRO A 149 -28.79 4.36 2.25
CA PRO A 149 -28.31 4.46 0.87
C PRO A 149 -26.93 3.84 0.69
N TRP A 150 -26.52 3.64 -0.55
CA TRP A 150 -25.20 3.14 -0.87
C TRP A 150 -24.13 4.19 -0.55
N VAL A 151 -23.09 3.80 0.18
CA VAL A 151 -21.93 4.64 0.48
C VAL A 151 -20.68 3.85 0.16
N VAL A 152 -19.99 4.25 -0.91
CA VAL A 152 -18.97 3.40 -1.55
C VAL A 152 -17.70 4.16 -1.82
N PHE A 153 -16.59 3.65 -1.27
CA PHE A 153 -15.25 3.94 -1.76
C PHE A 153 -14.89 2.93 -2.86
N PRO A 154 -14.67 3.35 -4.11
CA PRO A 154 -14.29 2.43 -5.19
C PRO A 154 -12.86 1.91 -5.03
N GLY A 155 -12.03 2.57 -4.22
CA GLY A 155 -10.60 2.35 -4.14
C GLY A 155 -9.85 2.91 -5.36
N ASN A 156 -8.57 2.58 -5.46
CA ASN A 156 -7.76 2.91 -6.63
C ASN A 156 -7.87 1.84 -7.73
N LEU A 157 -7.51 2.22 -8.96
CA LEU A 157 -7.54 1.33 -10.12
C LEU A 157 -6.33 0.40 -10.22
N GLN A 158 -5.20 0.79 -9.62
CA GLN A 158 -3.94 0.06 -9.63
C GLN A 158 -3.22 0.31 -8.30
N GLY A 159 -2.79 -0.76 -7.65
CA GLY A 159 -2.04 -0.70 -6.40
C GLY A 159 -0.64 -0.12 -6.67
N ARG A 160 -0.25 0.88 -5.87
CA ARG A 160 0.97 1.67 -6.09
C ARG A 160 2.19 1.14 -5.33
N HIS A 161 1.97 0.39 -4.25
CA HIS A 161 3.01 -0.14 -3.40
C HIS A 161 2.55 -1.35 -2.60
N ILE A 162 3.49 -2.04 -1.96
CA ILE A 162 3.25 -3.28 -1.19
C ILE A 162 2.16 -3.23 -0.11
N ARG A 163 1.84 -2.04 0.43
CA ARG A 163 0.73 -1.89 1.41
C ARG A 163 -0.66 -1.92 0.76
N GLU A 164 -0.72 -1.84 -0.58
CA GLU A 164 -1.95 -1.89 -1.36
C GLU A 164 -2.09 -3.25 -2.05
N THR A 165 -2.19 -4.31 -1.23
CA THR A 165 -2.30 -5.68 -1.72
C THR A 165 -3.65 -5.96 -2.39
N GLY A 166 -3.71 -7.04 -3.15
CA GLY A 166 -4.94 -7.57 -3.73
C GLY A 166 -5.45 -6.81 -4.95
N ALA A 167 -6.66 -7.19 -5.39
CA ALA A 167 -7.25 -6.74 -6.65
C ALA A 167 -7.75 -5.29 -6.59
N ARG A 168 -7.53 -4.54 -7.68
CA ARG A 168 -7.84 -3.10 -7.79
C ARG A 168 -8.75 -2.84 -8.99
N GLY A 169 -9.60 -1.82 -8.87
CA GLY A 169 -10.78 -1.80 -9.71
C GLY A 169 -11.65 -0.57 -9.56
N ALA A 170 -12.65 -0.52 -10.42
CA ALA A 170 -13.75 0.44 -10.35
C ALA A 170 -15.02 -0.24 -9.80
N VAL A 171 -16.06 0.56 -9.62
CA VAL A 171 -17.40 0.08 -9.26
C VAL A 171 -18.34 0.40 -10.40
N LEU A 172 -19.06 -0.62 -10.89
CA LEU A 172 -20.15 -0.49 -11.84
C LEU A 172 -21.47 -0.49 -11.07
N VAL A 173 -22.25 0.57 -11.25
CA VAL A 173 -23.57 0.72 -10.65
C VAL A 173 -24.61 0.65 -11.76
N THR A 174 -25.55 -0.27 -11.64
CA THR A 174 -26.71 -0.37 -12.53
C THR A 174 -27.94 0.11 -11.80
N ALA A 175 -28.69 1.03 -12.42
CA ALA A 175 -29.91 1.59 -11.86
C ALA A 175 -30.98 1.77 -12.95
N ASP A 176 -32.24 1.73 -12.53
CA ASP A 176 -33.41 2.00 -13.36
C ASP A 176 -34.43 2.86 -12.57
N GLU A 177 -35.67 2.94 -13.05
CA GLU A 177 -36.73 3.73 -12.42
C GLU A 177 -37.11 3.23 -11.01
N ALA A 178 -36.79 1.99 -10.65
CA ALA A 178 -37.01 1.44 -9.31
C ALA A 178 -35.84 1.71 -8.35
N GLY A 179 -34.75 2.29 -8.84
CA GLY A 179 -33.55 2.62 -8.07
C GLY A 179 -32.34 1.77 -8.47
N ILE A 180 -31.41 1.59 -7.54
CA ILE A 180 -30.15 0.87 -7.78
C ILE A 180 -30.39 -0.63 -7.75
N GLN A 181 -30.10 -1.29 -8.87
CA GLN A 181 -30.29 -2.72 -9.08
C GLN A 181 -29.04 -3.53 -8.70
N SER A 182 -27.85 -3.01 -9.01
CA SER A 182 -26.59 -3.67 -8.66
C SER A 182 -25.45 -2.68 -8.41
N VAL A 183 -24.51 -3.11 -7.56
CA VAL A 183 -23.25 -2.43 -7.27
C VAL A 183 -22.16 -3.49 -7.30
N GLU A 184 -21.36 -3.50 -8.37
CA GLU A 184 -20.43 -4.59 -8.70
C GLU A 184 -19.00 -4.07 -8.87
N ARG A 185 -18.03 -4.91 -8.51
CA ARG A 185 -16.61 -4.62 -8.70
C ARG A 185 -16.18 -4.98 -10.11
N VAL A 186 -15.55 -4.02 -10.80
CA VAL A 186 -14.89 -4.24 -12.09
C VAL A 186 -13.38 -4.16 -11.87
N LEU A 187 -12.72 -5.32 -11.84
CA LEU A 187 -11.27 -5.40 -11.65
C LEU A 187 -10.58 -5.01 -12.95
N VAL A 188 -9.69 -4.02 -12.87
CA VAL A 188 -8.96 -3.47 -14.03
C VAL A 188 -7.45 -3.44 -13.81
N ASP A 189 -6.99 -3.92 -12.67
CA ASP A 189 -5.57 -4.00 -12.33
C ASP A 189 -4.82 -4.93 -13.28
N LEU A 190 -3.58 -4.55 -13.59
CA LEU A 190 -2.66 -5.39 -14.36
C LEU A 190 -1.59 -6.02 -13.46
N LEU A 191 -1.30 -5.38 -12.32
CA LEU A 191 -0.33 -5.86 -11.35
C LEU A 191 -0.96 -5.94 -9.95
N ARG A 192 -0.73 -7.03 -9.23
CA ARG A 192 -1.14 -7.20 -7.83
C ARG A 192 0.06 -7.29 -6.92
N TRP A 193 -0.03 -6.54 -5.82
CA TRP A 193 0.90 -6.64 -4.70
C TRP A 193 0.45 -7.77 -3.77
N HIS A 194 1.40 -8.61 -3.36
CA HIS A 194 1.16 -9.70 -2.41
C HIS A 194 2.26 -9.75 -1.35
N VAL A 195 1.85 -10.07 -0.13
CA VAL A 195 2.79 -10.53 0.91
C VAL A 195 2.65 -12.05 0.97
N VAL A 196 3.73 -12.74 0.67
CA VAL A 196 3.84 -14.20 0.74
C VAL A 196 4.46 -14.54 2.08
N GLU A 197 3.65 -15.03 3.00
CA GLU A 197 4.11 -15.45 4.32
C GLU A 197 4.48 -16.94 4.29
N VAL A 198 5.69 -17.26 4.74
CA VAL A 198 6.22 -18.63 4.79
C VAL A 198 6.67 -18.91 6.22
N ASP A 199 6.11 -19.95 6.82
CA ASP A 199 6.52 -20.43 8.14
C ASP A 199 7.68 -21.41 8.02
N ALA A 200 8.84 -21.04 8.56
CA ALA A 200 10.07 -21.82 8.54
C ALA A 200 10.23 -22.72 9.78
N SER A 201 9.24 -22.79 10.68
CA SER A 201 9.34 -23.54 11.93
C SER A 201 9.53 -25.05 11.76
N GLN A 202 9.18 -25.61 10.62
CA GLN A 202 9.34 -27.05 10.33
C GLN A 202 10.50 -27.34 9.35
N ASP A 203 11.17 -26.31 8.84
CA ASP A 203 12.28 -26.46 7.91
C ASP A 203 13.59 -26.65 8.68
N GLY A 204 14.36 -27.69 8.34
CA GLY A 204 15.63 -28.05 8.96
C GLY A 204 16.86 -27.53 8.21
N THR A 205 16.69 -27.03 6.99
CA THR A 205 17.77 -26.43 6.17
C THR A 205 17.33 -25.16 5.44
N LEU A 206 18.30 -24.33 5.02
CA LEU A 206 18.02 -23.19 4.13
C LEU A 206 17.33 -23.62 2.83
N GLN A 207 17.75 -24.76 2.25
CA GLN A 207 17.17 -25.25 1.00
C GLN A 207 15.69 -25.68 1.17
N GLU A 208 15.33 -26.21 2.33
CA GLU A 208 13.92 -26.52 2.65
C GLU A 208 13.07 -25.25 2.74
N VAL A 209 13.56 -24.19 3.40
CA VAL A 209 12.88 -22.88 3.44
C VAL A 209 12.70 -22.32 2.04
N VAL A 210 13.75 -22.33 1.22
CA VAL A 210 13.69 -21.88 -0.18
C VAL A 210 12.65 -22.67 -0.97
N ARG A 211 12.60 -24.00 -0.80
CA ARG A 211 11.58 -24.85 -1.43
C ARG A 211 10.18 -24.52 -0.94
N SER A 212 10.00 -24.24 0.35
CA SER A 212 8.72 -23.81 0.93
C SER A 212 8.25 -22.48 0.32
N VAL A 213 9.16 -21.53 0.06
CA VAL A 213 8.86 -20.29 -0.69
C VAL A 213 8.46 -20.62 -2.14
N GLY A 214 9.17 -21.51 -2.82
CA GLY A 214 8.83 -21.95 -4.19
C GLY A 214 7.42 -22.53 -4.29
N LEU A 215 7.02 -23.38 -3.33
CA LEU A 215 5.65 -23.91 -3.24
C LEU A 215 4.61 -22.82 -2.99
N ALA A 216 4.96 -21.80 -2.21
CA ALA A 216 4.07 -20.66 -1.99
C ALA A 216 3.88 -19.82 -3.27
N PHE A 217 4.94 -19.65 -4.09
CA PHE A 217 4.83 -19.03 -5.40
C PHE A 217 3.96 -19.82 -6.37
N GLU A 218 4.12 -21.14 -6.43
CA GLU A 218 3.30 -22.02 -7.27
C GLU A 218 1.81 -21.86 -6.94
N ARG A 219 1.47 -21.90 -5.65
CA ARG A 219 0.08 -21.71 -5.18
C ARG A 219 -0.46 -20.34 -5.57
N LEU A 220 0.31 -19.28 -5.31
CA LEU A 220 -0.11 -17.91 -5.63
C LEU A 220 -0.35 -17.73 -7.14
N LEU A 221 0.52 -18.31 -7.98
CA LEU A 221 0.37 -18.28 -9.43
C LEU A 221 -0.85 -19.09 -9.90
N ALA A 222 -1.14 -20.23 -9.27
CA ALA A 222 -2.30 -21.06 -9.59
C ALA A 222 -3.64 -20.40 -9.22
N GLU A 223 -3.66 -19.63 -8.12
CA GLU A 223 -4.85 -18.91 -7.65
C GLU A 223 -5.08 -17.57 -8.39
N THR A 224 -4.07 -17.08 -9.11
CA THR A 224 -4.13 -15.78 -9.80
C THR A 224 -4.38 -15.96 -11.30
N PRO A 225 -5.31 -15.18 -11.91
CA PRO A 225 -5.50 -15.20 -13.37
C PRO A 225 -4.21 -14.94 -14.15
N GLU A 226 -3.98 -15.66 -15.25
CA GLU A 226 -2.72 -15.59 -16.01
C GLU A 226 -2.40 -14.20 -16.59
N SER A 227 -3.42 -13.36 -16.78
CA SER A 227 -3.26 -12.00 -17.30
C SER A 227 -2.73 -11.00 -16.28
N ILE A 228 -2.52 -11.41 -15.02
CA ILE A 228 -2.14 -10.53 -13.92
C ILE A 228 -0.68 -10.75 -13.54
N TYR A 229 0.08 -9.66 -13.50
CA TYR A 229 1.44 -9.62 -12.97
C TYR A 229 1.40 -9.56 -11.44
N LEU A 230 2.39 -10.17 -10.80
CA LEU A 230 2.53 -10.30 -9.36
C LEU A 230 3.82 -9.63 -8.92
N SER A 231 3.71 -8.73 -7.94
CA SER A 231 4.85 -8.20 -7.20
C SER A 231 4.74 -8.66 -5.76
N VAL A 232 5.68 -9.51 -5.34
CA VAL A 232 5.61 -10.21 -4.05
C VAL A 232 6.67 -9.71 -3.08
N ARG A 233 6.27 -9.53 -1.83
CA ARG A 233 7.18 -9.49 -0.70
C ARG A 233 7.12 -10.83 0.01
N VAL A 234 8.25 -11.51 0.13
CA VAL A 234 8.36 -12.75 0.89
C VAL A 234 8.69 -12.41 2.34
N CYS A 235 7.88 -12.86 3.28
CA CYS A 235 8.15 -12.77 4.71
C CYS A 235 8.32 -14.17 5.28
N ILE A 236 9.54 -14.51 5.68
CA ILE A 236 9.88 -15.81 6.29
C ILE A 236 9.78 -15.63 7.80
N LYS A 237 8.90 -16.41 8.45
CA LYS A 237 8.53 -16.26 9.86
C LYS A 237 8.73 -17.57 10.61
N GLY A 238 8.62 -17.51 11.94
CA GLY A 238 8.60 -18.69 12.80
C GLY A 238 9.86 -18.84 13.65
N LYS A 239 9.74 -19.63 14.72
CA LYS A 239 10.88 -20.08 15.53
C LYS A 239 11.50 -21.28 14.85
N THR A 240 12.78 -21.24 14.51
CA THR A 240 13.38 -22.26 13.66
C THR A 240 14.84 -22.52 13.98
N ALA A 241 15.26 -23.78 13.85
CA ALA A 241 16.64 -24.21 14.01
C ALA A 241 17.55 -23.65 12.88
N VAL A 242 16.99 -23.22 11.75
CA VAL A 242 17.77 -22.64 10.63
C VAL A 242 17.96 -21.13 10.72
N HIS A 243 17.49 -20.48 11.78
CA HIS A 243 17.54 -19.02 11.91
C HIS A 243 18.94 -18.46 11.66
N GLY A 244 19.96 -19.07 12.27
CA GLY A 244 21.35 -18.65 12.10
C GLY A 244 21.82 -18.71 10.65
N GLU A 245 21.50 -19.77 9.93
CA GLU A 245 21.86 -19.94 8.51
C GLU A 245 21.14 -18.91 7.64
N LEU A 246 19.84 -18.69 7.86
CA LEU A 246 19.06 -17.69 7.13
C LEU A 246 19.60 -16.26 7.37
N PHE A 247 20.00 -15.97 8.60
CA PHE A 247 20.57 -14.68 9.00
C PHE A 247 21.96 -14.48 8.37
N GLY A 248 22.87 -15.45 8.52
CA GLY A 248 24.25 -15.32 8.04
C GLY A 248 24.39 -15.42 6.51
N LEU A 249 23.44 -16.05 5.82
CA LEU A 249 23.45 -16.25 4.36
C LEU A 249 22.35 -15.46 3.65
N GLU A 250 21.94 -14.29 4.17
CA GLU A 250 20.82 -13.50 3.63
C GLU A 250 20.95 -13.20 2.13
N SER A 251 22.16 -12.91 1.65
CA SER A 251 22.40 -12.69 0.22
C SER A 251 22.15 -13.94 -0.62
N GLN A 252 22.62 -15.11 -0.16
CA GLN A 252 22.37 -16.38 -0.85
C GLN A 252 20.89 -16.74 -0.81
N LEU A 253 20.25 -16.59 0.36
CA LEU A 253 18.81 -16.82 0.53
C LEU A 253 17.99 -15.98 -0.47
N ARG A 254 18.35 -14.70 -0.64
CA ARG A 254 17.70 -13.83 -1.62
C ARG A 254 17.86 -14.37 -3.04
N GLU A 255 19.08 -14.70 -3.47
CA GLU A 255 19.33 -15.21 -4.82
C GLU A 255 18.63 -16.54 -5.06
N ASP A 256 18.58 -17.43 -4.06
CA ASP A 256 17.87 -18.70 -4.15
C ASP A 256 16.35 -18.49 -4.29
N ILE A 257 15.77 -17.52 -3.57
CA ILE A 257 14.35 -17.16 -3.71
C ILE A 257 14.07 -16.54 -5.09
N LEU A 258 14.96 -15.68 -5.60
CA LEU A 258 14.85 -15.18 -6.98
C LEU A 258 14.94 -16.33 -7.99
N GLY A 259 15.81 -17.31 -7.72
CA GLY A 259 15.91 -18.55 -8.48
C GLY A 259 14.61 -19.36 -8.45
N GLN A 260 13.94 -19.47 -7.30
CA GLN A 260 12.62 -20.12 -7.20
C GLN A 260 11.53 -19.39 -7.97
N ALA A 261 11.54 -18.05 -7.96
CA ALA A 261 10.61 -17.24 -8.74
C ALA A 261 10.85 -17.41 -10.24
N ALA A 262 12.11 -17.34 -10.70
CA ALA A 262 12.48 -17.59 -12.09
C ALA A 262 12.19 -19.03 -12.53
N GLY A 263 12.38 -19.99 -11.62
CA GLY A 263 12.08 -21.41 -11.82
C GLY A 263 10.60 -21.72 -12.04
N GLN A 264 9.68 -20.80 -11.71
CA GLN A 264 8.27 -20.92 -12.09
C GLN A 264 8.06 -20.83 -13.62
N GLY A 265 9.07 -20.39 -14.38
CA GLY A 265 9.00 -20.34 -15.83
C GLY A 265 8.03 -19.30 -16.37
N THR A 266 7.81 -18.20 -15.64
CA THR A 266 6.90 -17.12 -16.03
C THR A 266 7.49 -15.75 -15.75
N ASP A 267 7.28 -14.82 -16.69
CA ASP A 267 7.69 -13.41 -16.53
C ASP A 267 6.70 -12.58 -15.70
N ARG A 268 5.65 -13.22 -15.15
CA ARG A 268 4.59 -12.54 -14.42
C ARG A 268 4.84 -12.42 -12.91
N LEU A 269 5.91 -12.98 -12.37
CA LEU A 269 6.21 -12.95 -10.93
C LEU A 269 7.50 -12.18 -10.66
N TRP A 270 7.40 -11.13 -9.85
CA TRP A 270 8.54 -10.31 -9.43
C TRP A 270 8.66 -10.28 -7.91
N VAL A 271 9.85 -10.53 -7.38
CA VAL A 271 10.12 -10.42 -5.94
C VAL A 271 10.59 -9.01 -5.62
N GLU A 272 9.75 -8.22 -4.95
CA GLU A 272 10.10 -6.88 -4.47
C GLU A 272 11.13 -6.95 -3.33
N LYS A 273 10.83 -7.74 -2.29
CA LYS A 273 11.70 -7.87 -1.11
C LYS A 273 11.54 -9.22 -0.44
N VAL A 274 12.63 -9.70 0.15
CA VAL A 274 12.63 -10.81 1.11
C VAL A 274 12.85 -10.20 2.50
N ARG A 275 12.05 -10.63 3.47
CA ARG A 275 12.16 -10.24 4.88
C ARG A 275 12.32 -11.48 5.73
N LEU A 276 13.33 -11.45 6.60
CA LEU A 276 13.53 -12.44 7.63
C LEU A 276 12.90 -11.92 8.92
N GLU A 277 11.85 -12.61 9.36
CA GLU A 277 11.12 -12.36 10.61
C GLU A 277 11.12 -13.64 11.47
N THR A 278 12.13 -14.50 11.28
CA THR A 278 12.34 -15.70 12.07
C THR A 278 13.02 -15.40 13.39
N GLN A 279 12.92 -16.34 14.33
CA GLN A 279 13.64 -16.31 15.59
C GLN A 279 14.40 -17.63 15.77
N PRO A 280 15.53 -17.62 16.49
CA PRO A 280 16.22 -18.85 16.81
C PRO A 280 15.35 -19.72 17.72
N ASP A 281 15.39 -21.02 17.50
CA ASP A 281 14.87 -21.98 18.45
C ASP A 281 15.87 -22.16 19.60
N VAL A 282 15.53 -21.59 20.77
CA VAL A 282 16.45 -21.47 21.92
C VAL A 282 16.90 -22.84 22.42
N ASP A 283 16.03 -23.86 22.39
CA ASP A 283 16.39 -25.22 22.78
C ASP A 283 17.46 -25.82 21.85
N ALA A 284 17.39 -25.50 20.55
CA ALA A 284 18.39 -25.92 19.57
C ALA A 284 19.71 -25.15 19.70
N VAL A 285 19.65 -23.85 20.03
CA VAL A 285 20.85 -23.04 20.30
C VAL A 285 21.57 -23.55 21.54
N ASP A 286 20.88 -23.78 22.65
CA ASP A 286 21.47 -24.28 23.90
C ASP A 286 22.11 -25.68 23.76
N LEU A 287 21.65 -26.49 22.82
CA LEU A 287 22.25 -27.78 22.48
C LEU A 287 23.55 -27.63 21.66
N ALA A 288 23.61 -26.64 20.76
CA ALA A 288 24.77 -26.37 19.89
C ALA A 288 25.86 -25.51 20.58
N THR A 289 25.48 -24.66 21.53
CA THR A 289 26.40 -23.76 22.27
C THR A 289 27.19 -24.45 23.39
N ARG A 290 27.12 -25.78 23.53
CA ARG A 290 27.89 -26.57 24.53
C ARG A 290 29.41 -26.61 24.30
N SER A 291 29.95 -25.72 23.49
CA SER A 291 31.38 -25.46 23.31
C SER A 291 31.79 -24.28 24.19
N ASP A 292 32.81 -24.44 25.03
CA ASP A 292 33.28 -23.42 25.99
C ASP A 292 33.53 -22.05 25.34
N ALA A 293 34.01 -22.02 24.09
CA ALA A 293 34.28 -20.79 23.37
C ALA A 293 33.02 -20.02 22.93
N ILE A 294 31.91 -20.71 22.64
CA ILE A 294 30.65 -20.06 22.27
C ILE A 294 29.94 -19.55 23.53
N ALA A 295 30.02 -20.28 24.64
CA ALA A 295 29.51 -19.82 25.93
C ALA A 295 30.22 -18.54 26.41
N ASP A 296 31.54 -18.47 26.25
CA ASP A 296 32.31 -17.25 26.53
C ASP A 296 31.89 -16.09 25.61
N LEU A 297 31.69 -16.34 24.31
CA LEU A 297 31.21 -15.33 23.36
C LEU A 297 29.80 -14.85 23.69
N GLN A 298 28.90 -15.75 24.08
CA GLN A 298 27.55 -15.40 24.52
C GLN A 298 27.59 -14.45 25.71
N LYS A 299 28.44 -14.74 26.70
CA LYS A 299 28.65 -13.84 27.84
C LYS A 299 29.15 -12.45 27.40
N PHE A 300 30.12 -12.39 26.49
CA PHE A 300 30.59 -11.11 25.95
C PHE A 300 29.48 -10.35 25.19
N LEU A 301 28.64 -11.04 24.43
CA LEU A 301 27.53 -10.43 23.67
C LEU A 301 26.37 -10.00 24.58
N ASP A 302 26.16 -10.65 25.71
CA ASP A 302 25.18 -10.25 26.73
C ASP A 302 25.63 -8.99 27.49
N GLU A 303 26.93 -8.84 27.72
CA GLU A 303 27.54 -7.67 28.37
C GLU A 303 27.74 -6.49 27.39
N ALA A 304 27.86 -6.76 26.08
CA ALA A 304 28.14 -5.77 25.04
C ALA A 304 27.19 -4.55 24.98
N PRO A 305 25.86 -4.67 25.22
CA PRO A 305 24.96 -3.52 25.24
C PRO A 305 25.19 -2.57 26.43
N GLU A 306 25.97 -2.97 27.43
CA GLU A 306 26.34 -2.16 28.59
C GLU A 306 27.80 -1.64 28.50
N ASP A 307 28.60 -2.13 27.56
CA ASP A 307 29.98 -1.71 27.34
C ASP A 307 30.05 -0.42 26.52
N ALA A 308 30.14 0.72 27.22
CA ALA A 308 30.23 2.03 26.60
C ALA A 308 31.44 2.20 25.65
N VAL A 309 32.56 1.50 25.89
CA VAL A 309 33.77 1.61 25.05
C VAL A 309 33.54 0.88 23.73
N LEU A 310 32.98 -0.32 23.79
CA LEU A 310 32.63 -1.10 22.59
C LEU A 310 31.57 -0.37 21.74
N LEU A 311 30.51 0.14 22.37
CA LEU A 311 29.43 0.83 21.67
C LEU A 311 29.93 2.11 20.97
N GLU A 312 30.81 2.88 21.62
CA GLU A 312 31.42 4.06 21.02
C GLU A 312 32.34 3.69 19.84
N SER A 313 33.12 2.61 19.97
CA SER A 313 33.95 2.11 18.86
C SER A 313 33.10 1.69 17.66
N LEU A 314 32.04 0.92 17.88
CA LEU A 314 31.13 0.50 16.81
C LEU A 314 30.46 1.70 16.14
N LEU A 315 30.04 2.70 16.93
CA LEU A 315 29.47 3.93 16.40
C LEU A 315 30.48 4.68 15.51
N GLN A 316 31.74 4.78 15.93
CA GLN A 316 32.80 5.42 15.15
C GLN A 316 33.09 4.69 13.84
N ASP A 317 33.06 3.36 13.85
CA ASP A 317 33.26 2.55 12.65
C ASP A 317 32.10 2.66 11.65
N LEU A 318 30.86 2.80 12.14
CA LEU A 318 29.66 2.88 11.32
C LEU A 318 29.30 4.32 10.88
N ARG A 319 29.80 5.35 11.59
CA ARG A 319 29.58 6.78 11.25
C ARG A 319 29.90 7.13 9.79
N PRO A 320 31.04 6.70 9.22
CA PRO A 320 31.42 7.07 7.85
C PRO A 320 30.46 6.52 6.80
N LEU A 321 29.74 5.42 7.09
CA LEU A 321 28.69 4.90 6.21
C LEU A 321 27.47 5.83 6.20
N LEU A 322 27.05 6.31 7.37
CA LEU A 322 25.93 7.25 7.51
C LEU A 322 26.21 8.58 6.82
N ASP A 323 27.43 9.12 6.95
CA ASP A 323 27.80 10.42 6.37
C ASP A 323 27.74 10.42 4.83
N ARG A 324 27.80 9.24 4.21
CA ARG A 324 27.71 9.06 2.75
C ARG A 324 26.29 8.75 2.27
N MET A 325 25.32 8.62 3.18
CA MET A 325 23.95 8.25 2.84
C MET A 325 23.00 9.44 2.80
N PRO A 326 22.04 9.49 1.84
CA PRO A 326 20.97 10.49 1.86
C PRO A 326 20.11 10.37 3.12
N LEU A 327 19.66 11.51 3.66
CA LEU A 327 18.80 11.56 4.86
C LEU A 327 17.53 10.72 4.72
N ASP A 328 16.95 10.70 3.52
CA ASP A 328 15.73 9.93 3.25
C ASP A 328 15.95 8.42 3.41
N VAL A 329 17.15 7.92 3.07
CA VAL A 329 17.54 6.51 3.25
C VAL A 329 17.73 6.20 4.74
N ILE A 330 18.38 7.11 5.47
CA ILE A 330 18.60 6.96 6.91
C ILE A 330 17.26 6.90 7.66
N HIS A 331 16.27 7.72 7.27
CA HIS A 331 14.94 7.70 7.88
C HIS A 331 14.11 6.47 7.49
N ALA A 332 14.37 5.88 6.32
CA ALA A 332 13.63 4.71 5.84
C ALA A 332 14.12 3.38 6.44
N VAL A 333 15.33 3.34 7.01
CA VAL A 333 15.95 2.12 7.57
C VAL A 333 16.12 2.31 9.09
N PRO A 334 15.34 1.61 9.93
CA PRO A 334 15.36 1.77 11.38
C PRO A 334 16.76 1.62 12.02
N GLU A 335 17.56 0.69 11.50
CA GLU A 335 18.92 0.42 11.98
C GLU A 335 19.84 1.63 11.71
N LEU A 336 19.77 2.23 10.51
CA LEU A 336 20.54 3.44 10.19
C LEU A 336 20.11 4.63 11.05
N HIS A 337 18.81 4.73 11.32
CA HIS A 337 18.30 5.74 12.24
C HIS A 337 18.83 5.55 13.66
N ALA A 338 18.83 4.31 14.18
CA ALA A 338 19.37 3.97 15.49
C ALA A 338 20.87 4.25 15.60
N ILE A 339 21.69 3.92 14.58
CA ILE A 339 23.11 4.29 14.57
C ILE A 339 23.25 5.83 14.61
N ARG A 340 22.44 6.55 13.84
CA ARG A 340 22.49 8.02 13.80
C ARG A 340 22.09 8.68 15.12
N THR A 341 21.12 8.12 15.84
CA THR A 341 20.68 8.61 17.15
C THR A 341 21.57 8.11 18.30
N GLY A 342 22.52 7.21 18.02
CA GLY A 342 23.46 6.65 18.98
C GLY A 342 22.91 5.46 19.78
N ASP A 343 21.77 4.89 19.39
CA ASP A 343 21.21 3.68 20.00
C ASP A 343 21.91 2.40 19.50
N MET A 344 23.20 2.29 19.79
CA MET A 344 24.00 1.12 19.45
C MET A 344 23.64 -0.10 20.30
N ALA A 345 23.23 0.12 21.56
CA ALA A 345 22.82 -0.96 22.46
C ALA A 345 21.60 -1.72 21.93
N GLY A 346 20.62 -1.02 21.37
CA GLY A 346 19.46 -1.64 20.72
C GLY A 346 19.84 -2.51 19.52
N ILE A 347 20.80 -2.06 18.70
CA ILE A 347 21.29 -2.80 17.52
C ILE A 347 22.04 -4.06 17.93
N VAL A 348 22.92 -3.98 18.93
CA VAL A 348 23.65 -5.16 19.43
C VAL A 348 22.63 -6.20 19.93
N LYS A 349 21.65 -5.79 20.74
CA LYS A 349 20.60 -6.69 21.25
C LYS A 349 19.79 -7.35 20.14
N SER A 350 19.50 -6.65 19.05
CA SER A 350 18.71 -7.22 17.96
C SER A 350 19.48 -8.24 17.12
N VAL A 351 20.79 -8.08 16.98
CA VAL A 351 21.65 -8.95 16.14
C VAL A 351 22.20 -10.16 16.92
N THR A 352 22.43 -10.03 18.22
CA THR A 352 23.05 -11.08 19.07
C THR A 352 22.43 -12.47 18.89
N PRO A 353 21.09 -12.66 18.93
CA PRO A 353 20.51 -14.01 18.80
C PRO A 353 20.79 -14.66 17.44
N GLY A 354 20.76 -13.88 16.36
CA GLY A 354 21.04 -14.35 15.01
C GLY A 354 22.51 -14.70 14.82
N LEU A 355 23.41 -13.86 15.34
CA LEU A 355 24.84 -14.10 15.29
C LEU A 355 25.24 -15.36 16.06
N LEU A 356 24.72 -15.55 17.27
CA LEU A 356 24.98 -16.76 18.07
C LEU A 356 24.48 -18.02 17.36
N ALA A 357 23.26 -17.99 16.82
CA ALA A 357 22.70 -19.12 16.08
C ALA A 357 23.53 -19.44 14.82
N TYR A 358 24.06 -18.43 14.13
CA TYR A 358 24.90 -18.63 12.94
C TYR A 358 26.26 -19.25 13.29
N LEU A 359 26.93 -18.74 14.32
CA LEU A 359 28.24 -19.22 14.75
C LEU A 359 28.16 -20.62 15.36
N ALA A 360 27.09 -20.94 16.08
CA ALA A 360 26.88 -22.27 16.66
C ALA A 360 26.76 -23.39 15.61
N LYS A 361 26.42 -23.05 14.36
CA LYS A 361 26.30 -24.00 13.24
C LYS A 361 27.55 -24.06 12.36
N SER A 362 28.45 -23.08 12.48
CA SER A 362 29.67 -22.94 11.66
C SER A 362 30.91 -23.58 12.30
N ASN A 363 30.80 -24.04 13.56
CA ASN A 363 31.75 -24.90 14.26
C ASN A 363 31.27 -26.35 14.24
#